data_AF-A0A939HVW7-F1
#
_entry.id   AF-A0A939HVW7-F1
#
_cell.length_a   1.000
_cell.length_b   1.000
_cell.length_c   1.000
_cell.angle_alpha   90.00
_cell.angle_beta   90.00
_cell.angle_gamma   90.00
#
_symmetry.space_group_name_H-M   'P 1'
#
loop_
_entity.id
_entity.type
_entity.pdbx_description
1 polymer ?
#
loop_
_entity_poly.entity_id
_entity_poly.type
_entity_poly.pdbx_seq_one_letter_code
_entity_poly.pdbx_strand_id
1 'polypeptide(L)'
;MTIQATYQIRLPDELVPFAERMSLLMSDVVRHLYQDLKAGRALKDLKGEREYQLRFGINARQFDSVHSVLKGKIRSRKECHKLQIKELKSRISDLKKWIKLFDPRPITFYRFLGTVLIAS
;
A
#
# COMPACT_ATOMS: atom_id res chain seq x y z
N MET A 1 -12.68 -16.13 31.23
CA MET A 1 -11.82 -15.38 30.29
C MET A 1 -10.45 -16.02 30.31
N THR A 2 -10.01 -16.65 29.22
CA THR A 2 -8.68 -17.27 29.12
C THR A 2 -7.65 -16.18 28.84
N ILE A 3 -6.74 -15.95 29.77
CA ILE A 3 -5.62 -15.02 29.58
C ILE A 3 -4.66 -15.69 28.59
N GLN A 4 -4.63 -15.23 27.34
CA GLN A 4 -3.59 -15.63 26.39
C GLN A 4 -2.28 -14.96 26.82
N ALA A 5 -1.41 -15.70 27.49
CA ALA A 5 -0.05 -15.26 27.76
C ALA A 5 0.69 -15.11 26.41
N THR A 6 1.12 -13.89 26.09
CA THR A 6 1.97 -13.63 24.93
C THR A 6 3.41 -13.87 25.34
N TYR A 7 3.98 -15.00 24.95
CA TYR A 7 5.38 -15.30 25.20
C TYR A 7 6.26 -14.48 24.25
N GLN A 8 7.05 -13.58 24.80
CA GLN A 8 8.10 -12.89 24.05
C GLN A 8 9.42 -13.64 24.22
N ILE A 9 9.93 -14.20 23.13
CA ILE A 9 11.26 -14.81 23.10
C ILE A 9 12.26 -13.68 22.86
N ARG A 10 13.20 -13.48 23.80
CA ARG A 10 14.38 -12.65 23.53
C ARG A 10 15.24 -13.39 22.52
N LEU A 11 15.56 -12.75 21.40
CA LEU A 11 16.49 -13.30 20.42
C LEU A 11 17.89 -13.34 21.05
N PRO A 12 18.56 -14.51 21.11
CA PRO A 12 19.94 -14.59 21.57
C PRO A 12 20.88 -13.74 20.71
N ASP A 13 21.86 -13.09 21.33
CA ASP A 13 22.75 -12.12 20.67
C ASP A 13 23.55 -12.78 19.53
N GLU A 14 23.92 -14.05 19.68
CA GLU A 14 24.63 -14.81 18.65
C GLU A 14 23.80 -15.05 17.37
N LEU A 15 22.47 -14.97 17.47
CA LEU A 15 21.56 -15.15 16.33
C LEU A 15 21.20 -13.82 15.64
N VAL A 16 21.53 -12.67 16.23
CA VAL A 16 21.22 -11.35 15.65
C VAL A 16 21.79 -11.20 14.23
N PRO A 17 23.08 -11.50 13.96
CA PRO A 17 23.61 -11.34 12.60
C PRO A 17 22.95 -12.28 11.58
N PHE A 18 22.51 -13.47 12.02
CA PHE A 18 21.75 -14.39 11.17
C PHE A 18 20.36 -13.82 10.85
N ALA A 19 19.65 -13.30 11.86
CA ALA A 19 18.33 -12.73 11.69
C ALA A 19 18.34 -11.52 10.75
N GLU A 20 19.36 -10.66 10.85
CA GLU A 20 19.57 -9.54 9.94
C GLU A 20 19.76 -9.99 8.49
N ARG A 21 20.66 -10.96 8.25
CA ARG A 21 20.86 -11.52 6.90
C ARG A 21 19.61 -12.20 6.36
N MET A 22 18.88 -12.91 7.21
CA MET A 22 17.61 -13.54 6.84
C MET A 22 16.56 -12.50 6.47
N SER A 23 16.48 -11.39 7.22
CA SER A 23 15.58 -10.27 6.91
C SER A 23 15.89 -9.66 5.55
N LEU A 24 17.16 -9.46 5.23
CA LEU A 24 17.59 -8.95 3.92
C LEU A 24 17.20 -9.92 2.79
N LEU A 25 17.51 -11.21 2.95
CA LEU A 25 17.13 -12.24 1.97
C LEU A 25 15.61 -12.26 1.73
N MET A 26 14.82 -12.34 2.80
CA MET A 26 13.36 -12.39 2.69
C MET A 26 12.78 -11.11 2.09
N SER A 27 13.39 -9.95 2.37
CA SER A 27 13.00 -8.69 1.74
C SER A 27 13.28 -8.69 0.24
N ASP A 28 14.39 -9.26 -0.20
CA ASP A 28 14.73 -9.37 -1.61
C ASP A 28 13.80 -10.35 -2.34
N VAL A 29 13.48 -11.49 -1.71
CA VAL A 29 12.48 -12.44 -2.20
C VAL A 29 11.12 -11.77 -2.39
N VAL A 30 10.66 -10.97 -1.40
CA VAL A 30 9.40 -10.22 -1.49
C VAL A 30 9.43 -9.25 -2.68
N ARG A 31 10.53 -8.54 -2.87
CA ARG A 31 10.68 -7.54 -3.94
C ARG A 31 10.60 -8.19 -5.32
N HIS A 32 11.31 -9.30 -5.51
CA HIS A 32 11.27 -10.05 -6.76
C HIS A 32 9.89 -10.65 -7.01
N LEU A 33 9.27 -11.24 -5.98
CA LEU A 33 7.93 -11.82 -6.11
C LEU A 33 6.92 -10.74 -6.52
N TYR A 34 7.04 -9.54 -5.96
CA TYR A 34 6.23 -8.41 -6.38
C TYR A 34 6.44 -8.04 -7.86
N GLN A 35 7.69 -8.00 -8.34
CA GLN A 35 8.00 -7.67 -9.73
C GLN A 35 7.44 -8.73 -10.69
N ASP A 36 7.59 -10.02 -10.39
CA ASP A 36 7.05 -11.11 -11.19
C ASP A 36 5.53 -11.08 -11.26
N LEU A 37 4.86 -10.88 -10.11
CA LEU A 37 3.40 -10.76 -10.05
C LEU A 37 2.92 -9.51 -10.80
N LYS A 38 3.67 -8.40 -10.72
CA LYS A 38 3.37 -7.17 -11.49
C LYS A 38 3.52 -7.40 -12.99
N ALA A 39 4.48 -8.21 -13.42
CA ALA A 39 4.67 -8.61 -14.81
C ALA A 39 3.62 -9.62 -15.31
N GLY A 40 2.70 -10.06 -14.44
CA GLY A 40 1.61 -10.98 -14.79
C GLY A 40 2.00 -12.46 -14.75
N ARG A 41 3.17 -12.81 -14.20
CA ARG A 41 3.57 -14.21 -14.02
C ARG A 41 2.63 -14.90 -13.04
N ALA A 42 2.25 -16.14 -13.33
CA ALA A 42 1.36 -16.89 -12.44
C ALA A 42 2.15 -17.52 -11.29
N LEU A 43 1.60 -17.42 -10.06
CA LEU A 43 2.23 -17.96 -8.86
C LEU A 43 2.52 -19.47 -8.95
N LYS A 44 1.66 -20.21 -9.66
CA LYS A 44 1.82 -21.65 -9.90
C LYS A 44 3.12 -21.98 -10.65
N ASP A 45 3.55 -21.11 -11.56
CA ASP A 45 4.75 -21.32 -12.37
C ASP A 45 5.97 -21.01 -11.50
N LEU A 46 5.94 -19.89 -10.76
CA LEU A 46 7.00 -19.49 -9.82
C LEU A 46 7.27 -20.53 -8.71
N LYS A 47 6.20 -21.13 -8.16
CA LYS A 47 6.31 -22.16 -7.11
C LYS A 47 6.59 -23.55 -7.70
N GLY A 48 5.94 -23.89 -8.81
CA GLY A 48 6.01 -25.20 -9.47
C GLY A 48 7.38 -25.47 -10.09
N GLU A 49 8.00 -24.45 -10.69
CA GLU A 49 9.33 -24.56 -11.30
C GLU A 49 10.47 -24.49 -10.27
N ARG A 50 10.13 -24.34 -8.98
CA ARG A 50 11.10 -24.16 -7.88
C ARG A 50 12.09 -23.01 -8.12
N GLU A 51 11.78 -22.08 -9.03
CA GLU A 51 12.67 -20.98 -9.42
C GLU A 51 13.14 -20.19 -8.19
N TYR A 52 12.20 -19.86 -7.29
CA TYR A 52 12.51 -19.14 -6.06
C TYR A 52 13.33 -19.95 -5.06
N GLN A 53 13.11 -21.27 -5.00
CA GLN A 53 13.87 -22.14 -4.11
C GLN A 53 15.32 -22.27 -4.58
N LEU A 54 15.53 -22.40 -5.89
CA LEU A 54 16.84 -22.50 -6.51
C LEU A 54 17.59 -21.16 -6.47
N ARG A 55 16.90 -20.07 -6.84
CA ARG A 55 17.49 -18.73 -6.94
C ARG A 55 17.87 -18.14 -5.58
N PHE A 56 17.03 -18.33 -4.57
CA PHE A 56 17.22 -17.70 -3.25
C PHE A 56 17.60 -18.69 -2.14
N GLY A 57 17.69 -19.99 -2.45
CA GLY A 57 18.02 -21.02 -1.44
C GLY A 57 16.95 -21.16 -0.35
N ILE A 58 15.68 -20.81 -0.65
CA ILE A 58 14.58 -20.89 0.31
C ILE A 58 13.76 -22.16 0.12
N ASN A 59 13.09 -22.62 1.18
CA ASN A 59 12.14 -23.73 1.06
C ASN A 59 10.73 -23.25 0.67
N ALA A 60 9.88 -24.19 0.27
CA ALA A 60 8.50 -23.92 -0.12
C ALA A 60 7.68 -23.21 0.98
N ARG A 61 7.90 -23.54 2.27
CA ARG A 61 7.18 -22.92 3.39
C ARG A 61 7.56 -21.45 3.56
N GLN A 62 8.84 -21.12 3.39
CA GLN A 62 9.32 -19.73 3.41
C GLN A 62 8.74 -18.94 2.25
N PHE A 63 8.72 -19.51 1.04
CA PHE A 63 8.06 -18.89 -0.10
C PHE A 63 6.57 -18.62 0.16
N ASP A 64 5.85 -19.61 0.70
CA ASP A 64 4.43 -19.47 1.03
C ASP A 64 4.17 -18.38 2.09
N SER A 65 5.05 -18.28 3.09
CA SER A 65 5.01 -17.22 4.10
C SER A 65 5.18 -15.83 3.47
N VAL A 66 6.21 -15.66 2.62
CA VAL A 66 6.48 -14.42 1.89
C VAL A 66 5.27 -14.01 1.03
N HIS A 67 4.72 -14.95 0.28
CA HIS A 67 3.54 -14.71 -0.54
C HIS A 67 2.33 -14.30 0.30
N SER A 68 2.07 -14.97 1.42
CA SER A 68 0.97 -14.64 2.34
C SER A 68 1.10 -13.21 2.88
N VAL A 69 2.30 -12.83 3.32
CA VAL A 69 2.60 -11.48 3.82
C VAL A 69 2.39 -10.44 2.72
N LEU A 70 2.92 -10.67 1.52
CA LEU A 70 2.75 -9.76 0.39
C LEU A 70 1.27 -9.57 0.01
N LYS A 71 0.51 -10.67 -0.05
CA LYS A 71 -0.94 -10.65 -0.30
C LYS A 71 -1.68 -9.82 0.76
N GLY A 72 -1.32 -10.00 2.04
CA GLY A 72 -1.84 -9.21 3.16
C GLY A 72 -1.55 -7.71 3.01
N LYS A 73 -0.31 -7.34 2.71
CA LYS A 73 0.10 -5.94 2.48
C LYS A 73 -0.68 -5.30 1.33
N ILE A 74 -0.82 -6.00 0.20
CA ILE A 74 -1.58 -5.51 -0.96
C ILE A 74 -3.04 -5.30 -0.60
N ARG A 75 -3.66 -6.26 0.11
CA ARG A 75 -5.06 -6.14 0.56
C ARG A 75 -5.24 -4.95 1.49
N SER A 76 -4.37 -4.82 2.49
CA SER A 76 -4.39 -3.69 3.44
C SER A 76 -4.29 -2.35 2.71
N ARG A 77 -3.37 -2.23 1.76
CA ARG A 77 -3.20 -1.00 0.96
C ARG A 77 -4.45 -0.65 0.15
N LYS A 78 -5.09 -1.65 -0.48
CA LYS A 78 -6.33 -1.45 -1.22
C LYS A 78 -7.47 -0.93 -0.33
N GLU A 79 -7.63 -1.49 0.86
CA GLU A 79 -8.66 -1.00 1.80
C GLU A 79 -8.35 0.41 2.31
N CYS A 80 -7.08 0.68 2.67
CA CYS A 80 -6.63 2.00 3.07
C CYS A 80 -6.87 3.05 1.96
N HIS A 81 -6.59 2.70 0.70
CA HIS A 81 -6.84 3.59 -0.44
C HIS A 81 -8.31 3.95 -0.60
N LYS A 82 -9.23 3.01 -0.41
CA LYS A 82 -10.69 3.31 -0.45
C LYS A 82 -11.07 4.33 0.61
N LEU A 83 -10.55 4.17 1.84
CA LEU A 83 -10.80 5.10 2.95
C LEU A 83 -10.25 6.50 2.63
N GLN A 84 -9.02 6.57 2.11
CA GLN A 84 -8.40 7.84 1.71
C GLN A 84 -9.19 8.57 0.61
N ILE A 85 -9.68 7.83 -0.39
CA ILE A 85 -10.53 8.40 -1.45
C ILE A 85 -11.84 8.95 -0.87
N LYS A 86 -12.48 8.21 0.04
CA LYS A 86 -13.71 8.65 0.70
C LYS A 86 -13.49 9.94 1.49
N GLU A 87 -12.41 10.01 2.26
CA GLU A 87 -12.03 11.17 3.04
C GLU A 87 -11.77 12.39 2.14
N LEU A 88 -10.97 12.23 1.09
CA LEU A 88 -10.69 13.30 0.13
C LEU A 88 -11.97 13.82 -0.55
N LYS A 89 -12.90 12.92 -0.92
CA LYS A 89 -14.20 13.33 -1.48
C LYS A 89 -15.02 14.15 -0.49
N SER A 90 -15.04 13.78 0.79
CA SER A 90 -15.72 14.54 1.85
C SER A 90 -15.12 15.94 1.98
N ARG A 91 -13.80 16.03 2.09
CA ARG A 91 -13.08 17.30 2.19
C ARG A 91 -13.33 18.21 0.99
N ILE A 92 -13.34 17.68 -0.23
CA ILE A 92 -13.68 18.44 -1.44
C ILE A 92 -15.12 18.96 -1.37
N SER A 93 -16.07 18.13 -0.93
CA SER A 93 -17.47 18.54 -0.75
C SER A 93 -17.60 19.68 0.27
N ASP A 94 -16.93 19.57 1.41
CA ASP A 94 -17.02 20.59 2.45
C ASP A 94 -16.38 21.90 2.01
N LEU A 95 -15.19 21.85 1.38
CA LEU A 95 -14.57 23.04 0.79
C LEU A 95 -15.48 23.72 -0.25
N LYS A 96 -16.19 22.95 -1.08
CA LYS A 96 -17.17 23.51 -2.02
C LYS A 96 -18.34 24.22 -1.32
N LYS A 97 -18.80 23.71 -0.18
CA LYS A 97 -19.82 24.39 0.64
C LYS A 97 -19.28 25.70 1.21
N TRP A 98 -18.06 25.68 1.73
CA TRP A 98 -17.40 26.89 2.26
C TRP A 98 -17.21 27.95 1.19
N ILE A 99 -16.75 27.58 -0.02
CA ILE A 99 -16.63 28.54 -1.15
C ILE A 99 -17.99 29.18 -1.47
N LYS A 100 -19.08 28.40 -1.51
CA LYS A 100 -20.42 28.94 -1.75
C LYS A 100 -20.90 29.88 -0.63
N LEU A 101 -20.49 29.64 0.61
CA LEU A 101 -20.84 30.48 1.76
C LEU A 101 -20.04 31.78 1.81
N PHE A 102 -18.78 31.76 1.33
CA PHE A 102 -17.83 32.87 1.40
C PHE A 102 -17.64 33.63 0.08
N ASP A 103 -18.38 33.30 -0.98
CA ASP A 103 -18.48 34.15 -2.18
C ASP A 103 -19.70 35.08 -2.01
N PRO A 104 -19.53 36.33 -1.55
CA PRO A 104 -20.62 37.30 -1.43
C PRO A 104 -21.07 37.85 -2.78
N ARG A 105 -20.40 37.47 -3.88
CA ARG A 105 -20.70 37.97 -5.21
C ARG A 105 -21.55 36.94 -5.95
N PRO A 106 -22.76 37.29 -6.42
CA PRO A 106 -23.51 36.39 -7.27
C PRO A 106 -22.69 36.09 -8.53
N ILE A 107 -22.80 34.87 -9.07
CA ILE A 107 -22.09 34.41 -10.28
C ILE A 107 -22.25 35.41 -11.46
N THR A 108 -23.31 36.21 -11.45
CA THR A 108 -23.56 37.32 -12.39
C THR A 108 -22.52 38.44 -12.36
N PHE A 109 -21.86 38.69 -11.22
CA PHE A 109 -20.85 39.74 -11.06
C PHE A 109 -19.56 39.42 -11.83
N TYR A 110 -19.11 38.16 -11.81
CA TYR A 110 -17.95 37.73 -12.59
C TYR A 110 -18.24 37.72 -14.10
N ARG A 111 -19.50 37.44 -14.48
CA ARG A 111 -19.95 37.53 -15.88
C ARG A 111 -19.97 38.97 -16.37
N PHE A 112 -20.37 39.93 -15.54
CA PHE A 112 -20.35 41.36 -15.83
C PHE A 112 -18.92 41.92 -15.97
N LEU A 113 -18.01 41.55 -15.07
CA LEU A 113 -16.59 41.95 -15.14
C LEU A 113 -15.88 41.40 -16.39
N GLY A 114 -16.19 40.16 -16.79
CA GLY A 114 -15.64 39.56 -18.01
C GLY A 114 -16.04 40.32 -19.28
N THR A 115 -17.29 40.80 -19.37
CA THR A 115 -17.74 41.60 -20.53
C THR A 115 -17.11 43.00 -20.55
N VAL A 116 -16.91 43.64 -19.40
CA VAL A 116 -16.31 44.99 -19.32
C VAL A 116 -14.82 44.97 -19.67
N LEU A 117 -14.08 43.92 -19.27
CA LEU A 117 -12.65 43.79 -19.56
C LEU A 117 -12.35 43.43 -21.03
N ILE A 118 -13.30 42.84 -21.75
CA ILE A 118 -13.18 42.53 -23.19
C ILE A 118 -13.60 43.73 -24.05
N ALA A 119 -14.31 44.70 -23.48
CA ALA A 119 -14.80 45.90 -24.15
C ALA A 119 -13.95 47.16 -23.91
N SER A 120 -12.80 47.04 -23.22
CA SER A 120 -11.80 48.10 -23.03
C SER A 120 -10.53 47.79 -23.82
#